data_AF-A0A8S3TVZ4-F1
#
_entry.id   AF-A0A8S3TVZ4-F1
#
_cell.length_a   1.000
_cell.length_b   1.000
_cell.length_c   1.000
_cell.angle_alpha   90.00
_cell.angle_beta   90.00
_cell.angle_gamma   90.00
#
_symmetry.space_group_name_H-M   'P 1'
#
loop_
_entity.id
_entity.type
_entity.pdbx_description
1 polymer ?
#
loop_
_entity_poly.entity_id
_entity_poly.type
_entity_poly.pdbx_seq_one_letter_code
_entity_poly.pdbx_strand_id
1 'polypeptide(L)'
;MAEHICVDNLILKKEIHNGIELYTIDGLIMTNGEYNTWKKYLLCDGHLGTGTVNDPIVISSNCPFDDLLDFNWLDRFNTFLTEIIINRNIIGNVKDHFHRIEFQQRGSPHAHCLFWIKDAPLLDTHDDKTVCYFVDRYVTCDLPGVTVDPELHEIVTSVQQHSKNHSKSCAKKGTKCRFNFPRPPSENTFISRTPSKTGPTVQRSSKQTHSFAKDVLLRLWNTINNENLEHITTEHLFTAAGITQEEFESASNILF
;
A
#
# COMPACT_ATOMS: atom_id res chain seq x y z
N MET A 1 -3.55 14.44 15.77
CA MET A 1 -4.11 13.73 14.61
C MET A 1 -3.04 12.78 14.14
N ALA A 2 -3.32 11.48 14.05
CA ALA A 2 -2.37 10.45 13.64
C ALA A 2 -2.76 9.99 12.25
N GLU A 3 -1.81 9.95 11.32
CA GLU A 3 -2.06 9.46 9.96
C GLU A 3 -1.18 8.23 9.67
N HIS A 4 -1.72 7.32 8.88
CA HIS A 4 -1.48 5.89 8.94
C HIS A 4 -0.74 5.36 7.70
N ILE A 5 0.10 4.34 7.85
CA ILE A 5 0.61 3.58 6.72
C ILE A 5 -0.41 2.46 6.41
N CYS A 6 -1.15 2.60 5.31
CA CYS A 6 -2.13 1.62 4.87
C CYS A 6 -1.51 0.65 3.86
N VAL A 7 -1.61 -0.65 4.12
CA VAL A 7 -1.49 -1.70 3.09
C VAL A 7 -2.89 -2.31 2.94
N ASP A 8 -3.62 -1.80 1.94
CA ASP A 8 -4.97 -2.14 1.48
C ASP A 8 -6.19 -1.86 2.40
N ASN A 9 -6.78 -0.68 2.14
CA ASN A 9 -8.19 -0.25 2.21
C ASN A 9 -9.08 -0.69 3.39
N LEU A 10 -9.04 0.10 4.46
CA LEU A 10 -10.19 0.65 5.19
C LEU A 10 -9.66 1.79 6.06
N ILE A 11 -10.02 3.04 5.74
CA ILE A 11 -9.56 4.21 6.49
C ILE A 11 -10.56 4.47 7.62
N LEU A 12 -10.14 4.16 8.85
CA LEU A 12 -10.87 4.48 10.07
C LEU A 12 -10.32 5.77 10.66
N LYS A 13 -11.13 6.83 10.67
CA LYS A 13 -10.79 8.09 11.34
C LYS A 13 -11.57 8.19 12.65
N LYS A 14 -10.88 8.37 13.77
CA LYS A 14 -11.47 8.62 15.10
C LYS A 14 -11.43 10.12 15.41
N GLU A 15 -12.58 10.72 15.65
CA GLU A 15 -12.72 12.12 16.04
C GLU A 15 -13.54 12.24 17.33
N ILE A 16 -13.22 13.25 18.15
CA ILE A 16 -13.95 13.54 19.39
C ILE A 16 -14.63 14.88 19.22
N HIS A 17 -15.97 14.86 19.19
CA HIS A 17 -16.77 16.08 19.10
C HIS A 17 -17.66 16.18 20.33
N ASN A 18 -17.49 17.24 21.13
CA ASN A 18 -18.25 17.49 22.36
C ASN A 18 -18.30 16.29 23.35
N GLY A 19 -17.18 15.56 23.46
CA GLY A 19 -17.06 14.42 24.38
C GLY A 19 -17.66 13.10 23.87
N ILE A 20 -18.14 13.06 22.62
CA ILE A 20 -18.65 11.85 21.97
C ILE A 20 -17.60 11.36 20.95
N GLU A 21 -17.25 10.08 21.05
CA GLU A 21 -16.38 9.43 20.08
C GLU A 21 -17.16 9.08 18.81
N LEU A 22 -16.66 9.58 17.67
CA LEU A 22 -17.21 9.35 16.34
C LEU A 22 -16.18 8.65 15.47
N TYR A 23 -16.67 7.68 14.70
CA TYR A 23 -15.85 6.86 13.81
C TYR A 23 -16.30 7.13 12.38
N THR A 24 -15.35 7.44 11.50
CA THR A 24 -15.63 7.63 10.07
C THR A 24 -14.99 6.53 9.26
N ILE A 25 -15.79 5.87 8.42
CA ILE A 25 -15.37 4.85 7.45
C ILE A 25 -15.95 5.27 6.10
N ASP A 26 -15.10 5.56 5.11
CA ASP A 26 -15.51 5.95 3.74
C ASP A 26 -16.63 7.02 3.69
N GLY A 27 -16.56 8.01 4.58
CA GLY A 27 -17.51 9.13 4.65
C GLY A 27 -18.80 8.86 5.43
N LEU A 28 -18.99 7.65 5.97
CA LEU A 28 -20.08 7.32 6.89
C LEU A 28 -19.65 7.63 8.33
N ILE A 29 -20.42 8.46 9.05
CA ILE A 29 -20.16 8.83 10.46
C ILE A 29 -21.00 7.92 11.36
N MET A 30 -20.35 7.23 12.29
CA MET A 30 -20.97 6.29 13.22
C MET A 30 -20.64 6.67 14.66
N THR A 31 -21.62 6.55 15.55
CA THR A 31 -21.40 6.66 17.01
C THR A 31 -20.68 5.42 17.54
N ASN A 32 -20.08 5.51 18.74
CA ASN A 32 -19.43 4.37 19.39
C ASN A 32 -20.36 3.13 19.52
N GLY A 33 -21.65 3.33 19.79
CA GLY A 33 -22.61 2.21 19.86
C GLY A 33 -22.85 1.53 18.51
N GLU A 34 -22.97 2.32 17.44
CA GLU A 34 -23.15 1.83 16.07
C GLU A 34 -21.88 1.16 15.55
N TYR A 35 -20.70 1.74 15.85
CA TYR A 35 -19.41 1.12 15.56
C TYR A 35 -19.27 -0.25 16.24
N ASN A 36 -19.63 -0.37 17.51
CA ASN A 36 -19.58 -1.65 18.22
C ASN A 36 -20.59 -2.68 17.69
N THR A 37 -21.71 -2.21 17.13
CA THR A 37 -22.72 -3.07 16.49
C THR A 37 -22.25 -3.51 15.11
N TRP A 38 -21.70 -2.61 14.32
CA TRP A 38 -21.10 -2.89 13.02
C TRP A 38 -19.85 -3.79 13.11
N LYS A 39 -19.01 -3.59 14.14
CA LYS A 39 -17.90 -4.48 14.51
C LYS A 39 -18.37 -5.93 14.69
N LYS A 40 -19.60 -6.16 15.16
CA LYS A 40 -20.20 -7.50 15.26
C LYS A 40 -20.71 -8.03 13.91
N TYR A 41 -21.16 -7.17 13.01
CA TYR A 41 -21.60 -7.58 11.66
C TYR A 41 -20.43 -7.89 10.72
N LEU A 42 -19.27 -7.25 10.91
CA LEU A 42 -18.03 -7.57 10.18
C LEU A 42 -17.52 -9.00 10.45
N LEU A 43 -17.94 -9.61 11.56
CA LEU A 43 -17.65 -10.99 11.92
C LEU A 43 -18.47 -12.02 11.12
N CYS A 44 -19.45 -11.58 10.30
CA CYS A 44 -20.40 -12.50 9.64
C CYS A 44 -20.33 -12.58 8.11
N ASP A 45 -19.56 -11.74 7.40
CA ASP A 45 -19.41 -11.88 5.95
C ASP A 45 -17.96 -12.25 5.54
N GLY A 46 -17.69 -13.56 5.56
CA GLY A 46 -16.83 -14.21 4.58
C GLY A 46 -15.31 -14.25 4.79
N HIS A 47 -14.72 -13.69 5.86
CA HIS A 47 -13.28 -13.84 6.16
C HIS A 47 -13.05 -13.84 7.68
N LEU A 48 -12.39 -14.85 8.23
CA LEU A 48 -12.48 -15.11 9.67
C LEU A 48 -11.11 -15.05 10.38
N GLY A 49 -10.80 -13.85 10.89
CA GLY A 49 -9.77 -13.58 11.89
C GLY A 49 -9.39 -12.10 11.93
N THR A 50 -9.66 -11.42 13.05
CA THR A 50 -9.21 -10.02 13.31
C THR A 50 -8.57 -9.93 14.68
N GLY A 51 -7.51 -9.13 14.84
CA GLY A 51 -6.84 -8.91 16.13
C GLY A 51 -6.36 -7.47 16.32
N THR A 52 -6.16 -7.10 17.60
CA THR A 52 -5.66 -5.78 18.06
C THR A 52 -4.68 -5.97 19.22
N VAL A 53 -4.05 -4.88 19.70
CA VAL A 53 -3.13 -4.94 20.86
C VAL A 53 -3.78 -5.54 22.11
N ASN A 54 -5.08 -5.30 22.32
CA ASN A 54 -5.78 -5.76 23.53
C ASN A 54 -6.51 -7.09 23.35
N ASP A 55 -6.82 -7.47 22.10
CA ASP A 55 -7.59 -8.66 21.76
C ASP A 55 -6.82 -9.46 20.68
N PRO A 56 -6.11 -10.54 21.03
CA PRO A 56 -5.41 -11.39 20.06
C PRO A 56 -6.40 -12.09 19.12
N ILE A 57 -5.89 -12.61 17.99
CA ILE A 57 -6.70 -13.18 16.91
C ILE A 57 -7.69 -14.22 17.43
N VAL A 58 -8.98 -14.00 17.16
CA VAL A 58 -10.03 -15.00 17.31
C VAL A 58 -10.43 -15.49 15.92
N ILE A 59 -10.02 -16.70 15.55
CA ILE A 59 -10.57 -17.38 14.37
C ILE A 59 -11.96 -17.88 14.75
N SER A 60 -12.98 -17.50 13.98
CA SER A 60 -14.33 -18.04 14.15
C SER A 60 -14.30 -19.55 13.94
N SER A 61 -14.92 -20.28 14.86
CA SER A 61 -14.97 -21.76 14.91
C SER A 61 -15.64 -22.44 13.70
N ASN A 62 -16.03 -21.66 12.68
CA ASN A 62 -16.70 -22.14 11.47
C ASN A 62 -15.80 -22.03 10.22
N CYS A 63 -14.47 -21.91 10.35
CA CYS A 63 -13.56 -21.96 9.20
C CYS A 63 -13.48 -23.40 8.65
N PRO A 64 -13.85 -23.66 7.38
CA PRO A 64 -13.90 -25.00 6.81
C PRO A 64 -12.55 -25.46 6.20
N PHE A 65 -11.46 -24.76 6.48
CA PHE A 65 -10.11 -25.09 5.99
C PHE A 65 -9.33 -25.89 7.05
N ASP A 66 -8.49 -26.80 6.57
CA ASP A 66 -7.79 -27.86 7.32
C ASP A 66 -7.18 -27.34 8.64
N ASP A 67 -7.84 -27.65 9.77
CA ASP A 67 -7.61 -27.08 11.10
C ASP A 67 -6.12 -26.98 11.47
N LEU A 68 -5.32 -27.98 11.11
CA LEU A 68 -3.90 -28.09 11.49
C LEU A 68 -2.95 -27.13 10.76
N LEU A 69 -3.23 -26.77 9.50
CA LEU A 69 -2.39 -25.84 8.75
C LEU A 69 -2.60 -24.41 9.26
N ASP A 70 -3.83 -24.10 9.64
CA ASP A 70 -4.25 -22.79 10.13
C ASP A 70 -3.70 -22.51 11.53
N PHE A 71 -3.66 -23.50 12.43
CA PHE A 71 -3.09 -23.32 13.78
C PHE A 71 -1.59 -23.00 13.77
N ASN A 72 -0.80 -23.72 12.96
CA ASN A 72 0.65 -23.48 12.89
C ASN A 72 0.97 -22.14 12.21
N TRP A 73 0.21 -21.76 11.18
CA TRP A 73 0.37 -20.43 10.57
C TRP A 73 0.01 -19.32 11.56
N LEU A 74 -1.09 -19.49 12.30
CA LEU A 74 -1.57 -18.52 13.27
C LEU A 74 -0.56 -18.31 14.41
N ASP A 75 -0.02 -19.40 14.95
CA ASP A 75 1.01 -19.35 16.00
C ASP A 75 2.25 -18.60 15.53
N ARG A 76 2.71 -18.88 14.30
CA ARG A 76 3.84 -18.18 13.67
C ARG A 76 3.54 -16.70 13.46
N PHE A 77 2.34 -16.36 12.98
CA PHE A 77 1.94 -14.98 12.77
C PHE A 77 1.86 -14.21 14.10
N ASN A 78 1.23 -14.78 15.12
CA ASN A 78 1.14 -14.18 16.46
C ASN A 78 2.52 -14.01 17.10
N THR A 79 3.39 -15.00 16.95
CA THR A 79 4.78 -14.92 17.43
C THR A 79 5.54 -13.82 16.69
N PHE A 80 5.45 -13.76 15.37
CA PHE A 80 6.08 -12.71 14.57
C PHE A 80 5.56 -11.31 14.98
N LEU A 81 4.25 -11.14 15.06
CA LEU A 81 3.61 -9.89 15.44
C LEU A 81 4.04 -9.45 16.85
N THR A 82 3.95 -10.34 17.83
CA THR A 82 4.23 -10.00 19.23
C THR A 82 5.72 -9.84 19.48
N GLU A 83 6.52 -10.84 19.13
CA GLU A 83 7.94 -10.87 19.49
C GLU A 83 8.81 -10.01 18.59
N ILE A 84 8.49 -9.93 17.29
CA ILE A 84 9.31 -9.20 16.32
C ILE A 84 8.79 -7.79 16.11
N ILE A 85 7.50 -7.63 15.80
CA ILE A 85 6.97 -6.29 15.47
C ILE A 85 6.77 -5.43 16.73
N ILE A 86 6.06 -5.96 17.74
CA ILE A 86 5.69 -5.18 18.93
C ILE A 86 6.85 -5.12 19.94
N ASN A 87 7.35 -6.26 20.41
CA ASN A 87 8.32 -6.31 21.52
C ASN A 87 9.70 -5.77 21.11
N ARG A 88 10.21 -6.17 19.94
CA ARG A 88 11.51 -5.67 19.44
C ARG A 88 11.42 -4.27 18.83
N ASN A 89 10.22 -3.73 18.61
CA ASN A 89 10.00 -2.39 18.06
C ASN A 89 10.77 -2.11 16.76
N ILE A 90 10.90 -3.12 15.88
CA ILE A 90 11.74 -2.98 14.67
C ILE A 90 11.22 -1.92 13.70
N ILE A 91 9.90 -1.67 13.71
CA ILE A 91 9.22 -0.61 12.95
C ILE A 91 8.92 0.65 13.79
N GLY A 92 9.55 0.77 14.96
CA GLY A 92 9.25 1.81 15.96
C GLY A 92 8.28 1.33 17.03
N ASN A 93 7.89 2.24 17.93
CA ASN A 93 7.01 1.89 19.06
C ASN A 93 5.55 1.78 18.62
N VAL A 94 5.06 0.56 18.47
CA VAL A 94 3.66 0.29 18.11
C VAL A 94 2.74 0.68 19.28
N LYS A 95 1.86 1.66 19.06
CA LYS A 95 0.81 2.07 20.00
C LYS A 95 -0.45 1.26 19.88
N ASP A 96 -0.81 0.96 18.64
CA ASP A 96 -1.94 0.13 18.31
C ASP A 96 -1.65 -0.61 17.01
N HIS A 97 -2.40 -1.68 16.76
CA HIS A 97 -2.36 -2.39 15.50
C HIS A 97 -3.73 -2.99 15.18
N PHE A 98 -3.98 -3.18 13.89
CA PHE A 98 -5.13 -3.87 13.38
C PHE A 98 -4.65 -4.83 12.31
N HIS A 99 -5.17 -6.05 12.29
CA HIS A 99 -4.95 -6.95 11.17
C HIS A 99 -6.17 -7.80 10.87
N ARG A 100 -6.27 -8.20 9.62
CA ARG A 100 -7.32 -9.09 9.09
C ARG A 100 -6.67 -10.20 8.29
N ILE A 101 -7.11 -11.43 8.53
CA ILE A 101 -6.65 -12.59 7.79
C ILE A 101 -7.59 -12.89 6.63
N GLU A 102 -7.03 -12.93 5.43
CA GLU A 102 -7.71 -13.27 4.20
C GLU A 102 -7.24 -14.63 3.63
N PHE A 103 -8.19 -15.54 3.45
CA PHE A 103 -7.94 -16.83 2.82
C PHE A 103 -8.19 -16.71 1.33
N GLN A 104 -7.14 -16.43 0.58
CA GLN A 104 -7.17 -16.61 -0.86
C GLN A 104 -7.14 -18.12 -1.10
N GLN A 105 -8.01 -18.67 -1.95
CA GLN A 105 -8.09 -20.12 -2.28
C GLN A 105 -6.84 -20.66 -3.04
N ARG A 106 -5.64 -20.22 -2.65
CA ARG A 106 -4.36 -20.35 -3.35
C ARG A 106 -3.18 -20.54 -2.40
N GLY A 107 -3.38 -21.15 -1.24
CA GLY A 107 -2.29 -21.51 -0.32
C GLY A 107 -2.49 -20.96 1.09
N SER A 108 -1.38 -20.56 1.73
CA SER A 108 -1.37 -20.06 3.11
C SER A 108 -2.22 -18.79 3.29
N PRO A 109 -2.76 -18.55 4.50
CA PRO A 109 -3.50 -17.33 4.81
C PRO A 109 -2.66 -16.06 4.56
N HIS A 110 -3.31 -14.99 4.12
CA HIS A 110 -2.70 -13.68 3.90
C HIS A 110 -3.11 -12.70 5.00
N ALA A 111 -2.17 -11.96 5.59
CA ALA A 111 -2.47 -11.00 6.64
C ALA A 111 -2.38 -9.56 6.11
N HIS A 112 -3.49 -8.83 6.14
CA HIS A 112 -3.51 -7.39 5.96
C HIS A 112 -3.32 -6.73 7.32
N CYS A 113 -2.30 -5.86 7.46
CA CYS A 113 -1.94 -5.27 8.76
C CYS A 113 -1.84 -3.75 8.68
N LEU A 114 -2.19 -3.09 9.78
CA LEU A 114 -2.11 -1.66 10.01
C LEU A 114 -1.46 -1.43 11.38
N PHE A 115 -0.43 -0.58 11.42
CA PHE A 115 0.33 -0.30 12.63
C PHE A 115 0.33 1.21 12.93
N TRP A 116 -0.06 1.58 14.15
CA TRP A 116 0.04 2.95 14.64
C TRP A 116 1.36 3.11 15.39
N ILE A 117 2.32 3.80 14.79
CA ILE A 117 3.64 4.00 15.38
C ILE A 117 3.67 5.31 16.16
N LYS A 118 4.17 5.27 17.39
CA LYS A 118 4.40 6.44 18.23
C LYS A 118 5.41 7.37 17.57
N ASP A 119 5.14 8.68 17.60
CA ASP A 119 6.05 9.73 17.13
C ASP A 119 6.41 9.61 15.63
N ALA A 120 5.61 8.86 14.85
CA ALA A 120 5.73 8.80 13.39
C ALA A 120 5.39 10.17 12.76
N PRO A 121 6.06 10.54 11.65
CA PRO A 121 5.78 11.81 11.00
C PRO A 121 4.36 11.81 10.44
N LEU A 122 3.70 12.94 10.63
CA LEU A 122 2.34 13.18 10.19
C LEU A 122 2.35 13.83 8.81
N LEU A 123 1.62 13.22 7.88
CA LEU A 123 1.32 13.79 6.57
C LEU A 123 0.66 15.17 6.74
N ASP A 124 0.97 16.09 5.83
CA ASP A 124 0.48 17.48 5.80
C ASP A 124 0.77 18.34 7.05
N THR A 125 1.50 17.81 8.04
CA THR A 125 1.98 18.54 9.21
C THR A 125 3.50 18.64 9.24
N HIS A 126 4.19 17.54 8.93
CA HIS A 126 5.63 17.50 8.74
C HIS A 126 5.96 17.69 7.26
N ASP A 127 7.22 18.03 6.97
CA ASP A 127 7.67 18.16 5.58
C ASP A 127 7.65 16.81 4.86
N ASP A 128 7.37 16.86 3.55
CA ASP A 128 7.25 15.67 2.70
C ASP A 128 8.49 14.79 2.73
N LYS A 129 9.68 15.38 2.82
CA LYS A 129 10.93 14.61 2.83
C LYS A 129 11.05 13.76 4.08
N THR A 130 10.67 14.31 5.24
CA THR A 130 10.63 13.55 6.49
C THR A 130 9.63 12.39 6.43
N VAL A 131 8.45 12.61 5.83
CA VAL A 131 7.45 11.55 5.66
C VAL A 131 7.94 10.46 4.69
N CYS A 132 8.43 10.84 3.51
CA CYS A 132 8.97 9.90 2.53
C CYS A 132 10.13 9.09 3.11
N TYR A 133 11.08 9.74 3.80
CA TYR A 133 12.21 9.07 4.44
C TYR A 133 11.75 8.02 5.48
N PHE A 134 10.70 8.32 6.24
CA PHE A 134 10.12 7.37 7.18
C PHE A 134 9.51 6.16 6.47
N VAL A 135 8.81 6.37 5.35
CA VAL A 135 8.25 5.28 4.53
C VAL A 135 9.37 4.41 3.95
N ASP A 136 10.36 5.02 3.30
CA ASP A 136 11.46 4.33 2.60
C ASP A 136 12.32 3.48 3.55
N ARG A 137 12.37 3.86 4.83
CA ARG A 137 13.06 3.07 5.88
C ARG A 137 12.45 1.67 6.06
N TYR A 138 11.15 1.52 5.86
CA TYR A 138 10.42 0.29 6.15
C TYR A 138 9.85 -0.39 4.89
N VAL A 139 9.67 0.37 3.82
CA VAL A 139 9.10 -0.08 2.56
C VAL A 139 10.13 0.16 1.47
N THR A 140 10.66 -0.91 0.90
CA THR A 140 11.59 -0.85 -0.24
C THR A 140 11.26 -1.96 -1.23
N CYS A 141 11.48 -1.68 -2.51
CA CYS A 141 11.37 -2.64 -3.60
C CYS A 141 12.70 -2.75 -4.37
N ASP A 142 13.83 -2.45 -3.70
CA ASP A 142 15.14 -2.47 -4.33
C ASP A 142 15.60 -3.89 -4.66
N LEU A 143 16.23 -4.06 -5.82
CA LEU A 143 16.87 -5.31 -6.21
C LEU A 143 18.36 -5.19 -5.82
N PRO A 144 18.82 -5.88 -4.76
CA PRO A 144 20.19 -5.74 -4.31
C PRO A 144 21.15 -6.18 -5.41
N GLY A 145 22.33 -5.57 -5.49
CA GLY A 145 23.36 -6.02 -6.42
C GLY A 145 23.80 -7.45 -6.13
N VAL A 146 24.07 -8.23 -7.18
CA VAL A 146 24.51 -9.65 -7.07
C VAL A 146 25.74 -9.80 -6.16
N THR A 147 26.60 -8.78 -6.09
CA THR A 147 27.81 -8.78 -5.26
C THR A 147 27.59 -8.28 -3.83
N VAL A 148 26.47 -7.59 -3.56
CA VAL A 148 26.16 -6.99 -2.26
C VAL A 148 25.40 -7.99 -1.39
N ASP A 149 24.34 -8.58 -1.96
CA ASP A 149 23.53 -9.60 -1.30
C ASP A 149 23.03 -10.62 -2.35
N PRO A 150 23.83 -11.66 -2.65
CA PRO A 150 23.49 -12.63 -3.69
C PRO A 150 22.24 -13.46 -3.35
N GLU A 151 22.02 -13.76 -2.08
CA GLU A 151 20.87 -14.56 -1.62
C GLU A 151 19.57 -13.77 -1.79
N LEU A 152 19.53 -12.53 -1.29
CA LEU A 152 18.35 -11.68 -1.47
C LEU A 152 18.12 -11.35 -2.96
N HIS A 153 19.19 -11.16 -3.74
CA HIS A 153 19.08 -10.97 -5.19
C HIS A 153 18.39 -12.15 -5.88
N GLU A 154 18.78 -13.39 -5.54
CA GLU A 154 18.18 -14.60 -6.08
C GLU A 154 16.70 -14.73 -5.68
N ILE A 155 16.37 -14.47 -4.40
CA ILE A 155 14.99 -14.52 -3.91
C ILE A 155 14.13 -13.47 -4.64
N VAL A 156 14.55 -12.21 -4.66
CA VAL A 156 13.78 -11.13 -5.31
C VAL A 156 13.59 -11.41 -6.79
N THR A 157 14.64 -11.84 -7.49
CA THR A 157 14.57 -12.15 -8.93
C THR A 157 13.67 -13.36 -9.23
N SER A 158 13.63 -14.36 -8.35
CA SER A 158 12.84 -15.57 -8.57
C SER A 158 11.35 -15.41 -8.23
N VAL A 159 11.00 -14.65 -7.18
CA VAL A 159 9.61 -14.62 -6.68
C VAL A 159 8.96 -13.24 -6.55
N GLN A 160 9.72 -12.13 -6.64
CA GLN A 160 9.19 -10.77 -6.49
C GLN A 160 9.14 -9.99 -7.81
N GLN A 161 9.21 -10.68 -8.96
CA GLN A 161 9.11 -10.06 -10.28
C GLN A 161 7.82 -10.43 -10.99
N HIS A 162 7.19 -9.43 -11.60
CA HIS A 162 6.08 -9.68 -12.51
C HIS A 162 6.58 -10.38 -13.78
N SER A 163 6.09 -11.59 -14.05
CA SER A 163 6.58 -12.41 -15.15
C SER A 163 6.39 -11.75 -16.52
N LYS A 164 7.48 -11.64 -17.29
CA LYS A 164 7.49 -11.17 -18.71
C LYS A 164 6.63 -12.05 -19.63
N ASN A 165 6.51 -13.33 -19.30
CA ASN A 165 5.76 -14.32 -20.09
C ASN A 165 4.26 -14.29 -19.84
N HIS A 166 3.78 -13.49 -18.87
CA HIS A 166 2.37 -13.31 -18.47
C HIS A 166 1.56 -14.62 -18.36
N SER A 167 1.30 -15.07 -17.13
CA SER A 167 0.44 -16.25 -16.91
C SER A 167 -1.00 -16.03 -17.39
N LYS A 168 -1.78 -17.11 -17.57
CA LYS A 168 -3.20 -17.02 -17.96
C LYS A 168 -4.03 -16.14 -17.00
N SER A 169 -3.72 -16.13 -15.70
CA SER A 169 -4.39 -15.27 -14.72
C SER A 169 -4.00 -13.79 -14.83
N CYS A 170 -2.86 -13.51 -15.49
CA CYS A 170 -2.42 -12.16 -15.78
C CYS A 170 -3.23 -11.52 -16.91
N ALA A 171 -3.81 -12.29 -17.83
CA ALA A 171 -4.64 -11.75 -18.90
C ALA A 171 -6.11 -11.68 -18.47
N LYS A 172 -6.79 -10.56 -18.76
CA LYS A 172 -8.25 -10.43 -18.57
C LYS A 172 -8.82 -9.58 -19.70
N LYS A 173 -9.95 -10.00 -20.30
CA LYS A 173 -10.66 -9.23 -21.34
C LYS A 173 -9.77 -8.80 -22.53
N GLY A 174 -8.83 -9.64 -22.96
CA GLY A 174 -7.98 -9.36 -24.13
C GLY A 174 -6.82 -8.37 -23.90
N THR A 175 -6.59 -7.90 -22.67
CA THR A 175 -5.40 -7.08 -22.37
C THR A 175 -4.14 -7.94 -22.25
N LYS A 176 -2.98 -7.43 -22.69
CA LYS A 176 -1.66 -8.07 -22.49
C LYS A 176 -1.38 -8.34 -21.00
N CYS A 177 -1.74 -7.40 -20.12
CA CYS A 177 -1.63 -7.52 -18.67
C CYS A 177 -2.81 -6.84 -17.96
N ARG A 178 -3.54 -7.58 -17.11
CA ARG A 178 -4.66 -7.10 -16.28
C ARG A 178 -4.24 -6.02 -15.27
N PHE A 179 -2.98 -6.06 -14.83
CA PHE A 179 -2.43 -5.16 -13.82
C PHE A 179 -1.67 -3.97 -14.44
N ASN A 180 -1.69 -3.87 -15.77
CA ASN A 180 -1.03 -2.83 -16.54
C ASN A 180 0.50 -2.75 -16.32
N PHE A 181 1.17 -3.90 -16.20
CA PHE A 181 2.63 -3.95 -16.24
C PHE A 181 3.16 -3.91 -17.68
N PRO A 182 4.35 -3.32 -17.91
CA PRO A 182 5.20 -2.63 -16.93
C PRO A 182 4.60 -1.29 -16.47
N ARG A 183 4.83 -0.92 -15.21
CA ARG A 183 4.44 0.39 -14.65
C ARG A 183 5.61 1.38 -14.76
N PRO A 184 5.34 2.70 -14.88
CA PRO A 184 6.37 3.70 -14.79
C PRO A 184 7.18 3.60 -13.49
N PRO A 185 8.52 3.51 -13.55
CA PRO A 185 9.35 3.63 -12.35
C PRO A 185 9.44 5.09 -11.89
N SER A 186 9.83 5.28 -10.62
CA SER A 186 10.12 6.58 -9.99
C SER A 186 11.48 6.50 -9.32
N GLU A 187 12.26 7.58 -9.33
CA GLU A 187 13.58 7.64 -8.68
C GLU A 187 13.48 7.73 -7.15
N ASN A 188 12.41 8.36 -6.68
CA ASN A 188 12.14 8.61 -5.28
C ASN A 188 10.66 8.37 -4.94
N THR A 189 10.40 8.22 -3.65
CA THR A 189 9.05 8.29 -3.08
C THR A 189 8.62 9.75 -2.97
N PHE A 190 7.42 10.07 -3.47
CA PHE A 190 6.83 11.40 -3.37
C PHE A 190 5.34 11.30 -2.98
N ILE A 191 4.82 12.36 -2.37
CA ILE A 191 3.43 12.44 -1.95
C ILE A 191 2.60 13.04 -3.08
N SER A 192 1.63 12.26 -3.58
CA SER A 192 0.66 12.77 -4.55
C SER A 192 -0.45 13.55 -3.85
N ARG A 193 -0.61 14.83 -4.17
CA ARG A 193 -1.71 15.70 -3.70
C ARG A 193 -2.54 16.13 -4.90
N THR A 194 -3.70 15.51 -5.06
CA THR A 194 -4.67 15.98 -6.06
C THR A 194 -5.18 17.37 -5.66
N PRO A 195 -5.14 18.39 -6.54
CA PRO A 195 -5.66 19.70 -6.21
C PRO A 195 -7.18 19.63 -5.92
N SER A 196 -7.60 20.17 -4.77
CA SER A 196 -9.01 20.11 -4.35
C SER A 196 -9.93 20.75 -5.41
N LYS A 197 -11.01 20.05 -5.77
CA LYS A 197 -11.97 20.51 -6.78
C LYS A 197 -12.89 21.66 -6.31
N THR A 198 -12.68 22.21 -5.11
CA THR A 198 -13.65 23.08 -4.41
C THR A 198 -13.33 24.58 -4.45
N GLY A 199 -12.30 25.02 -5.19
CA GLY A 199 -12.00 26.44 -5.40
C GLY A 199 -12.64 27.04 -6.67
N PRO A 200 -13.18 28.28 -6.66
CA PRO A 200 -13.80 28.92 -7.84
C PRO A 200 -12.86 29.15 -9.04
N THR A 201 -11.54 28.97 -8.88
CA THR A 201 -10.52 29.52 -9.80
C THR A 201 -9.89 28.47 -10.75
N VAL A 202 -10.27 27.19 -10.72
CA VAL A 202 -9.51 26.11 -11.41
C VAL A 202 -10.14 25.65 -12.76
N GLN A 203 -11.09 26.39 -13.33
CA GLN A 203 -11.77 25.91 -14.55
C GLN A 203 -11.07 26.25 -15.88
N ARG A 204 -10.10 27.18 -15.91
CA ARG A 204 -9.49 27.66 -17.16
C ARG A 204 -8.07 27.13 -17.48
N SER A 205 -7.29 26.70 -16.49
CA SER A 205 -5.94 26.13 -16.69
C SER A 205 -5.94 24.62 -16.97
N SER A 206 -7.06 23.92 -16.75
CA SER A 206 -7.11 22.46 -16.63
C SER A 206 -6.81 21.68 -17.92
N LYS A 207 -7.24 22.15 -19.10
CA LYS A 207 -7.07 21.39 -20.35
C LYS A 207 -5.62 21.29 -20.80
N GLN A 208 -4.87 22.39 -20.72
CA GLN A 208 -3.48 22.44 -21.15
C GLN A 208 -2.58 21.70 -20.15
N THR A 209 -2.85 21.83 -18.84
CA THR A 209 -2.18 21.08 -17.78
C THR A 209 -2.44 19.56 -17.87
N HIS A 210 -3.68 19.14 -18.14
CA HIS A 210 -3.97 17.72 -18.42
C HIS A 210 -3.32 17.21 -19.70
N SER A 211 -3.24 18.04 -20.75
CA SER A 211 -2.57 17.66 -21.99
C SER A 211 -1.08 17.45 -21.77
N PHE A 212 -0.44 18.34 -21.01
CA PHE A 212 0.96 18.19 -20.60
C PHE A 212 1.20 16.92 -19.79
N ALA A 213 0.39 16.67 -18.75
CA ALA A 213 0.53 15.47 -17.93
C ALA A 213 0.36 14.18 -18.74
N LYS A 214 -0.58 14.16 -19.69
CA LYS A 214 -0.77 13.04 -20.61
C LYS A 214 0.43 12.85 -21.53
N ASP A 215 1.02 13.93 -22.04
CA ASP A 215 2.21 13.87 -22.88
C ASP A 215 3.40 13.26 -22.13
N VAL A 216 3.67 13.73 -20.90
CA VAL A 216 4.74 13.19 -20.04
C VAL A 216 4.58 11.68 -19.83
N LEU A 217 3.39 11.23 -19.41
CA LEU A 217 3.14 9.79 -19.19
C LEU A 217 3.18 9.00 -20.50
N LEU A 218 2.74 9.57 -21.62
CA LEU A 218 2.77 8.89 -22.92
C LEU A 218 4.20 8.71 -23.43
N ARG A 219 5.07 9.73 -23.29
CA ARG A 219 6.49 9.63 -23.63
C ARG A 219 7.16 8.54 -22.83
N LEU A 220 6.99 8.54 -21.51
CA LEU A 220 7.53 7.51 -20.63
C LEU A 220 6.99 6.12 -20.99
N TRP A 221 5.69 5.99 -21.22
CA TRP A 221 5.08 4.72 -21.61
C TRP A 221 5.63 4.19 -22.94
N ASN A 222 5.82 5.05 -23.93
CA ASN A 222 6.42 4.65 -25.22
C ASN A 222 7.86 4.17 -25.03
N THR A 223 8.68 4.88 -24.25
CA THR A 223 10.07 4.48 -23.96
C THR A 223 10.11 3.12 -23.27
N ILE A 224 9.30 2.91 -22.23
CA ILE A 224 9.21 1.65 -21.48
C ILE A 224 8.85 0.46 -22.38
N ASN A 225 8.00 0.66 -23.40
CA ASN A 225 7.58 -0.42 -24.29
C ASN A 225 8.52 -0.66 -25.48
N ASN A 226 9.41 0.29 -25.79
CA ASN A 226 10.31 0.21 -26.93
C ASN A 226 11.73 -0.23 -26.55
N GLU A 227 12.15 -0.04 -25.30
CA GLU A 227 13.48 -0.41 -24.82
C GLU A 227 13.51 -1.80 -24.16
N ASN A 228 14.65 -2.50 -24.25
CA ASN A 228 14.87 -3.66 -23.39
C ASN A 228 15.16 -3.15 -21.98
N LEU A 229 14.20 -3.32 -21.07
CA LEU A 229 14.27 -2.89 -19.67
C LEU A 229 15.29 -3.69 -18.82
N GLU A 230 16.15 -4.50 -19.43
CA GLU A 230 17.18 -5.24 -18.70
C GLU A 230 18.28 -4.29 -18.23
N HIS A 231 18.36 -4.13 -16.91
CA HIS A 231 19.39 -3.36 -16.21
C HIS A 231 19.42 -1.85 -16.51
N ILE A 232 18.27 -1.27 -16.91
CA ILE A 232 18.12 0.18 -17.08
C ILE A 232 17.78 0.86 -15.75
N THR A 233 18.43 1.98 -15.45
CA THR A 233 18.06 2.83 -14.31
C THR A 233 16.88 3.73 -14.65
N THR A 234 16.11 4.16 -13.65
CA THR A 234 15.03 5.13 -13.84
C THR A 234 15.54 6.42 -14.50
N GLU A 235 16.72 6.90 -14.09
CA GLU A 235 17.37 8.09 -14.65
C GLU A 235 17.63 7.97 -16.16
N HIS A 236 18.11 6.80 -16.61
CA HIS A 236 18.32 6.57 -18.03
C HIS A 236 16.99 6.55 -18.80
N LEU A 237 15.97 5.92 -18.23
CA LEU A 237 14.60 5.89 -18.79
C LEU A 237 14.01 7.30 -18.94
N PHE A 238 14.20 8.15 -17.93
CA PHE A 238 13.71 9.54 -17.95
C PHE A 238 14.46 10.38 -18.97
N THR A 239 15.79 10.22 -19.03
CA THR A 239 16.63 10.85 -20.05
C THR A 239 16.19 10.44 -21.46
N ALA A 240 15.94 9.14 -21.70
CA ALA A 240 15.48 8.63 -22.98
C ALA A 240 14.07 9.10 -23.36
N ALA A 241 13.17 9.25 -22.38
CA ALA A 241 11.85 9.84 -22.56
C ALA A 241 11.88 11.38 -22.68
N GLY A 242 13.02 12.01 -22.40
CA GLY A 242 13.19 13.46 -22.38
C GLY A 242 12.37 14.14 -21.28
N ILE A 243 12.18 13.47 -20.14
CA ILE A 243 11.45 13.99 -18.98
C ILE A 243 12.37 14.06 -17.76
N THR A 244 11.96 14.85 -16.78
CA THR A 244 12.57 14.90 -15.45
C THR A 244 11.69 14.22 -14.41
N GLN A 245 12.26 13.88 -13.25
CA GLN A 245 11.49 13.39 -12.10
C GLN A 245 10.44 14.42 -11.67
N GLU A 246 10.75 15.72 -11.64
CA GLU A 246 9.77 16.74 -11.26
C GLU A 246 8.60 16.83 -12.24
N GLU A 247 8.84 16.65 -13.54
CA GLU A 247 7.77 16.59 -14.55
C GLU A 247 6.90 15.34 -14.39
N PHE A 248 7.49 14.19 -14.06
CA PHE A 248 6.77 12.96 -13.78
C PHE A 248 5.89 13.08 -12.52
N GLU A 249 6.42 13.64 -11.43
CA GLU A 249 5.67 13.91 -10.21
C GLU A 249 4.52 14.88 -10.46
N SER A 250 4.79 15.97 -11.18
CA SER A 250 3.78 16.96 -11.55
C SER A 250 2.67 16.34 -12.38
N ALA A 251 3.01 15.54 -13.39
CA ALA A 251 2.06 14.83 -14.23
C ALA A 251 1.23 13.83 -13.41
N SER A 252 1.86 13.13 -12.47
CA SER A 252 1.21 12.16 -11.59
C SER A 252 0.17 12.83 -10.69
N ASN A 253 0.52 13.95 -10.04
CA ASN A 253 -0.39 14.76 -9.21
C ASN A 253 -1.64 15.28 -9.97
N ILE A 254 -1.55 15.42 -11.29
CA ILE A 254 -2.65 15.90 -12.14
C ILE A 254 -3.59 14.75 -12.54
N LEU A 255 -3.06 13.55 -12.74
CA LEU A 255 -3.77 12.43 -13.36
C LEU A 255 -4.23 11.35 -12.39
N PHE A 256 -3.61 11.25 -11.22
CA PHE A 256 -3.89 10.25 -10.19
C PHE A 256 -4.35 10.93 -8.89
#